data_AF-A0A259ND51-F1
#
_entry.id   AF-A0A259ND51-F1
#
_cell.length_a   1.000
_cell.length_b   1.000
_cell.length_c   1.000
_cell.angle_alpha   90.00
_cell.angle_beta   90.00
_cell.angle_gamma   90.00
#
_symmetry.space_group_name_H-M   'P 1'
#
loop_
_entity.id
_entity.type
_entity.pdbx_description
1 polymer ?
#
loop_
_entity_poly.entity_id
_entity_poly.type
_entity_poly.pdbx_seq_one_letter_code
_entity_poly.pdbx_strand_id
1 'polypeptide(L)'
;MIDALDRINPGRSLDNIEIQMLEHIIQQQARNHKLLVGDMIAMSHLGSQATLHGRLKNLVAMGYIKLVEDKNDARRKTVSPTKLAIKYVQFMSDCLEKSLKKL
;
A
#
# COMPACT_ATOMS: atom_id res chain seq x y z
N MET A 1 -25.49 -10.93 -6.03
CA MET A 1 -24.95 -9.57 -6.21
C MET A 1 -24.26 -9.22 -4.90
N ILE A 2 -22.97 -9.51 -4.80
CA ILE A 2 -22.26 -9.61 -3.53
C ILE A 2 -21.36 -8.38 -3.35
N ASP A 3 -21.55 -7.72 -2.21
CA ASP A 3 -20.63 -6.82 -1.50
C ASP A 3 -20.31 -5.44 -2.08
N ALA A 4 -21.29 -4.54 -1.94
CA ALA A 4 -21.05 -3.09 -1.92
C ALA A 4 -20.91 -2.50 -0.49
N LEU A 5 -20.98 -3.34 0.56
CA LEU A 5 -21.12 -2.90 1.96
C LEU A 5 -19.86 -3.04 2.84
N ASP A 6 -18.76 -3.60 2.36
CA ASP A 6 -17.48 -3.58 3.10
C ASP A 6 -16.65 -2.31 2.82
N ARG A 7 -17.32 -1.20 2.45
CA ARG A 7 -16.64 0.07 2.22
C ARG A 7 -16.40 0.74 3.57
N ILE A 8 -15.18 0.55 4.06
CA ILE A 8 -14.53 1.29 5.14
C ILE A 8 -14.99 0.83 6.52
N ASN A 9 -14.47 -0.32 6.94
CA ASN A 9 -14.43 -0.69 8.35
C ASN A 9 -13.16 -0.09 8.99
N PRO A 10 -13.25 0.94 9.85
CA PRO A 10 -12.08 1.55 10.50
C PRO A 10 -11.34 0.61 11.47
N GLY A 11 -11.86 -0.59 11.72
CA GLY A 11 -11.21 -1.65 12.49
C GLY A 11 -10.52 -2.75 11.66
N ARG A 12 -10.50 -2.65 10.32
CA ARG A 12 -9.87 -3.67 9.48
C ARG A 12 -8.35 -3.46 9.43
N SER A 13 -7.60 -4.41 9.98
CA SER A 13 -6.15 -4.51 9.75
C SER A 13 -5.89 -4.66 8.25
N LEU A 14 -4.77 -4.11 7.76
CA LEU A 14 -4.33 -4.31 6.37
C LEU A 14 -4.24 -5.82 6.08
N ASP A 15 -4.73 -6.23 4.91
CA ASP A 15 -4.55 -7.60 4.47
C ASP A 15 -3.14 -7.84 3.92
N ASN A 16 -2.77 -9.12 3.72
CA ASN A 16 -1.41 -9.47 3.32
C ASN A 16 -0.96 -8.85 1.99
N ILE A 17 -1.87 -8.64 1.03
CA ILE A 17 -1.54 -8.00 -0.25
C ILE A 17 -1.35 -6.49 -0.03
N GLU A 18 -2.19 -5.87 0.79
CA GLU A 18 -2.07 -4.45 1.15
C GLU A 18 -0.78 -4.17 1.92
N ILE A 19 -0.38 -5.05 2.84
CA ILE A 19 0.90 -4.98 3.57
C ILE A 19 2.07 -5.07 2.59
N GLN A 20 2.11 -6.10 1.75
CA GLN A 20 3.20 -6.29 0.78
C GLN A 20 3.33 -5.12 -0.21
N MET A 21 2.20 -4.58 -0.69
CA MET A 21 2.24 -3.36 -1.52
C MET A 21 2.77 -2.16 -0.74
N LEU A 22 2.35 -1.98 0.51
CA LEU A 22 2.79 -0.87 1.34
C LEU A 22 4.30 -0.93 1.63
N GLU A 23 4.81 -2.11 1.96
CA GLU A 23 6.24 -2.35 2.14
C GLU A 23 7.03 -2.06 0.87
N HIS A 24 6.55 -2.55 -0.29
CA HIS A 24 7.19 -2.28 -1.57
C HIS A 24 7.26 -0.77 -1.87
N ILE A 25 6.16 -0.04 -1.66
CA ILE A 25 6.10 1.41 -1.85
C ILE A 25 7.11 2.13 -0.95
N ILE A 26 7.21 1.74 0.32
CA ILE A 26 8.16 2.33 1.27
C ILE A 26 9.61 2.04 0.85
N GLN A 27 9.90 0.81 0.42
CA GLN A 27 11.22 0.42 -0.06
C GLN A 27 11.64 1.22 -1.31
N GLN A 28 10.74 1.43 -2.27
CA GLN A 28 11.02 2.25 -3.45
C GLN A 28 11.23 3.72 -3.09
N GLN A 29 10.42 4.27 -2.18
CA GLN A 29 10.61 5.63 -1.69
C GLN A 29 11.97 5.79 -0.99
N ALA A 30 12.39 4.83 -0.18
CA ALA A 30 13.69 4.86 0.49
C ALA A 30 14.87 4.87 -0.51
N ARG A 31 14.66 4.33 -1.72
CA ARG A 31 15.62 4.36 -2.84
C ARG A 31 15.48 5.60 -3.72
N ASN A 32 14.63 6.57 -3.35
CA ASN A 32 14.26 7.74 -4.16
C ASN A 32 13.68 7.37 -5.54
N HIS A 33 13.11 6.18 -5.66
CA HIS A 33 12.44 5.75 -6.89
C HIS A 33 10.97 6.15 -6.87
N LYS A 34 10.53 6.80 -7.95
CA LYS A 34 9.11 7.11 -8.16
C LYS A 34 8.42 5.87 -8.69
N LEU A 35 7.36 5.44 -8.00
CA LEU A 35 6.58 4.27 -8.40
C LEU A 35 5.29 4.73 -9.07
N LEU A 36 4.97 4.21 -10.26
CA LEU A 36 3.70 4.52 -10.92
C LEU A 36 2.60 3.58 -10.44
N VAL A 37 1.36 4.04 -10.53
CA VAL A 37 0.18 3.17 -10.34
C VAL A 37 0.24 1.97 -11.30
N GLY A 38 0.69 2.19 -12.53
CA GLY A 38 0.88 1.14 -13.53
C GLY A 38 1.83 0.03 -13.07
N ASP A 39 2.95 0.40 -12.45
CA ASP A 39 3.93 -0.57 -11.94
C ASP A 39 3.34 -1.41 -10.82
N MET A 40 2.52 -0.80 -9.96
CA MET A 40 1.86 -1.47 -8.84
C MET A 40 0.86 -2.52 -9.29
N ILE A 41 0.01 -2.17 -10.26
CA ILE A 41 -1.02 -3.08 -10.76
C ILE A 41 -0.47 -4.13 -11.73
N ALA A 42 0.77 -3.95 -12.21
CA ALA A 42 1.49 -4.92 -13.03
C ALA A 42 2.20 -6.01 -12.22
N MET A 43 2.23 -5.92 -10.88
CA MET A 43 2.83 -6.92 -9.99
C MET A 43 1.96 -8.18 -9.90
N SER A 44 1.85 -8.92 -11.00
CA SER A 44 1.01 -10.11 -11.14
C SER A 44 1.27 -11.21 -10.10
N HIS A 45 2.46 -11.24 -9.50
CA HIS A 45 2.80 -12.16 -8.40
C HIS A 45 2.00 -11.91 -7.12
N LEU A 46 1.48 -10.70 -6.90
CA LEU A 46 0.61 -10.38 -5.77
C LEU A 46 -0.88 -10.60 -6.07
N GLY A 47 -1.27 -10.69 -7.34
CA GLY A 47 -2.66 -10.92 -7.75
C GLY A 47 -3.02 -10.32 -9.11
N SER A 48 -4.30 -10.45 -9.48
CA SER A 48 -4.81 -9.87 -10.73
C SER A 48 -4.76 -8.34 -10.71
N GLN A 49 -4.66 -7.71 -11.88
CA GLN A 49 -4.66 -6.25 -12.00
C GLN A 49 -5.90 -5.60 -11.35
N ALA A 50 -7.08 -6.23 -11.49
CA ALA A 50 -8.31 -5.75 -10.86
C ALA A 50 -8.25 -5.83 -9.32
N THR A 51 -7.70 -6.92 -8.79
CA THR A 51 -7.47 -7.10 -7.35
C THR A 51 -6.51 -6.04 -6.83
N LEU A 52 -5.35 -5.87 -7.47
CA LEU A 52 -4.32 -4.91 -7.04
C LEU A 52 -4.80 -3.47 -7.13
N HIS A 53 -5.54 -3.13 -8.18
CA HIS A 53 -6.15 -1.82 -8.30
C HIS A 53 -7.17 -1.55 -7.19
N GLY A 54 -7.98 -2.55 -6.81
CA GLY A 54 -8.89 -2.48 -5.67
C GLY A 54 -8.15 -2.23 -4.34
N ARG A 55 -7.08 -2.99 -4.08
CA ARG A 55 -6.26 -2.84 -2.86
C ARG A 55 -5.49 -1.52 -2.81
N LEU A 56 -4.97 -1.05 -3.94
CA LEU A 56 -4.35 0.27 -4.03
C LEU A 56 -5.35 1.37 -3.68
N LYS A 57 -6.60 1.27 -4.19
CA LYS A 57 -7.67 2.21 -3.84
C LYS A 57 -8.00 2.17 -2.34
N ASN A 58 -8.00 0.99 -1.72
CA ASN A 58 -8.20 0.86 -0.28
C ASN A 58 -7.08 1.57 0.50
N LEU A 59 -5.81 1.34 0.14
CA LEU A 59 -4.66 2.00 0.77
C LEU A 59 -4.73 3.53 0.68
N VAL A 60 -5.24 4.07 -0.43
CA VAL A 60 -5.53 5.51 -0.57
C VAL A 60 -6.64 5.93 0.39
N ALA A 61 -7.77 5.20 0.40
CA ALA A 61 -8.92 5.52 1.25
C ALA A 61 -8.60 5.48 2.76
N MET A 62 -7.70 4.58 3.16
CA MET A 62 -7.20 4.46 4.54
C MET A 62 -6.11 5.48 4.89
N GLY A 63 -5.62 6.26 3.91
CA GLY A 63 -4.62 7.31 4.13
C GLY A 63 -3.17 6.80 4.26
N TYR A 64 -2.92 5.53 3.97
CA TYR A 64 -1.56 4.96 3.97
C TYR A 64 -0.74 5.46 2.78
N ILE A 65 -1.36 5.72 1.63
CA ILE A 65 -0.67 6.20 0.44
C ILE A 65 -1.38 7.41 -0.16
N LYS A 66 -0.64 8.18 -0.94
CA LYS A 66 -1.12 9.31 -1.73
C LYS A 66 -0.78 9.09 -3.19
N LEU A 67 -1.71 9.47 -4.06
CA LEU A 67 -1.47 9.56 -5.48
C LEU A 67 -1.00 10.98 -5.80
N VAL A 68 0.16 11.09 -6.41
CA VAL A 68 0.72 12.37 -6.87
C VAL A 68 0.67 12.37 -8.39
N GLU A 69 -0.10 13.30 -8.94
CA GLU A 69 -0.22 13.50 -10.37
C GLU A 69 1.02 14.23 -10.89
N ASP A 70 1.57 13.78 -12.00
CA ASP A 70 2.64 14.51 -12.67
C ASP A 70 2.07 15.77 -13.31
N LYS A 71 2.74 16.91 -13.13
CA LYS A 71 2.32 18.21 -13.67
C LYS A 71 2.34 18.25 -15.20
N ASN A 72 3.11 17.37 -15.85
CA ASN A 72 3.27 17.35 -17.31
C ASN A 72 2.44 16.25 -17.98
N ASP A 73 2.11 15.17 -17.25
CA ASP A 73 1.24 14.11 -17.77
C ASP A 73 0.34 13.56 -16.65
N ALA A 74 -0.92 14.01 -16.64
CA ALA A 74 -1.94 13.54 -15.69
C ALA A 74 -2.20 12.02 -15.76
N ARG A 75 -1.75 11.34 -16.84
CA ARG A 75 -1.85 9.87 -16.97
C ARG A 75 -0.77 9.16 -16.14
N ARG A 76 0.29 9.87 -15.71
CA ARG A 76 1.34 9.32 -14.84
C ARG A 76 1.06 9.67 -13.40
N LYS A 77 0.20 8.86 -12.78
CA LYS A 77 -0.02 8.92 -11.32
C LYS A 77 1.09 8.14 -10.63
N THR A 78 1.84 8.82 -9.78
CA THR A 78 2.83 8.20 -8.91
C THR A 78 2.23 7.91 -7.54
N VAL A 79 2.73 6.88 -6.88
CA VAL A 79 2.32 6.47 -5.55
C VAL A 79 3.40 6.87 -4.56
N SER A 80 3.00 7.53 -3.47
CA SER A 80 3.90 7.92 -2.39
C SER A 80 3.30 7.51 -1.04
N PRO A 81 4.07 6.88 -0.15
CA PRO A 81 3.61 6.51 1.18
C PRO A 81 3.45 7.76 2.06
N THR A 82 2.50 7.70 3.00
CA THR A 82 2.33 8.74 4.00
C THR A 82 3.13 8.44 5.26
N LYS A 83 3.18 9.41 6.19
CA LYS A 83 3.73 9.19 7.53
C LYS A 83 3.01 8.06 8.28
N LEU A 84 1.72 7.83 8.00
CA LEU A 84 0.95 6.75 8.61
C LEU A 84 1.48 5.38 8.17
N ALA A 85 1.79 5.21 6.90
CA ALA A 85 2.38 3.98 6.36
C ALA A 85 3.72 3.64 6.99
N ILE A 86 4.60 4.64 7.10
CA ILE A 86 5.92 4.46 7.71
C ILE A 86 5.78 4.00 9.17
N LYS A 87 4.91 4.65 9.94
CA LYS A 87 4.63 4.26 11.32
C LYS A 87 4.07 2.85 11.44
N TYR A 88 3.17 2.46 10.53
CA TYR A 88 2.56 1.13 10.56
C TYR A 88 3.58 0.02 10.33
N VAL A 89 4.43 0.15 9.30
CA VAL A 89 5.48 -0.85 9.02
C VAL A 89 6.54 -0.90 10.12
N GLN A 90 6.90 0.26 10.69
CA GLN A 90 7.77 0.29 11.87
C GLN A 90 7.17 -0.46 13.05
N PHE A 91 5.89 -0.21 13.38
CA PHE A 91 5.20 -0.90 14.45
C PHE A 91 5.17 -2.42 14.25
N MET A 92 4.91 -2.88 13.02
CA MET A 92 4.96 -4.31 12.69
C MET A 92 6.36 -4.90 12.88
N SER A 93 7.40 -4.20 12.41
CA SER A 93 8.80 -4.63 12.55
C SER A 93 9.20 -4.76 14.02
N ASP A 94 8.85 -3.76 14.83
CA ASP A 94 9.08 -3.75 16.28
C ASP A 94 8.37 -4.93 16.99
N CYS A 95 7.13 -5.23 16.58
CA CYS A 95 6.34 -6.32 17.14
C CYS A 95 6.95 -7.70 16.81
N LEU A 96 7.43 -7.87 15.57
CA LEU A 96 8.13 -9.07 15.13
C LEU A 96 9.45 -9.25 15.90
N GLU A 97 10.26 -8.20 16.03
CA GLU A 97 11.52 -8.26 16.79
C GLU A 97 11.30 -8.63 18.27
N LYS A 98 10.28 -8.05 18.91
CA LYS A 98 9.95 -8.35 20.31
C LYS A 98 9.45 -9.79 20.49
N SER A 99 8.72 -10.32 19.52
CA SER A 99 8.27 -11.71 19.53
C SER A 99 9.45 -12.67 19.38
N LEU A 100 10.41 -12.35 18.49
CA LEU A 100 11.62 -13.16 18.28
C LEU A 100 12.58 -13.11 19.47
N LYS A 101 12.72 -11.98 20.16
CA LYS A 101 13.56 -11.83 21.36
C LYS A 101 12.98 -12.51 22.61
N LYS A 102 11.73 -12.99 22.55
CA LYS A 102 11.03 -13.68 23.65
C LYS A 102 10.96 -15.21 23.48
N LEU A 103 11.53 -15.74 22.40
CA LEU A 103 11.77 -17.18 22.18
C LEU A 103 13.15 -17.55 22.69
#